data_AF-A0A1E8CT05-F1
#
_entry.id   AF-A0A1E8CT05-F1
#
_cell.length_a   1.000
_cell.length_b   1.000
_cell.length_c   1.000
_cell.angle_alpha   90.00
_cell.angle_beta   90.00
_cell.angle_gamma   90.00
#
_symmetry.space_group_name_H-M   'P 1'
#
loop_
_entity.id
_entity.type
_entity.pdbx_description
1 polymer ?
#
loop_
_entity_poly.entity_id
_entity_poly.type
_entity_poly.pdbx_seq_one_letter_code
_entity_poly.pdbx_strand_id
1 'polypeptide(L)'
;MGSKDEKADQQTPADEVRHSPMGGLIWKALSIAATVGATKLATDAAQRGWKFATGKPVPVAGDYEQERTRDVIAFTALSAMLVTGARIAAERKAAEYYRHSTGHLPKALTDVKPSKAEKKAAKKLKKAQAKLS
;
A
#
# COMPACT_ATOMS: atom_id res chain seq x y z
N MET A 1 -13.60 18.34 44.61
CA MET A 1 -14.90 17.83 44.11
C MET A 1 -15.25 18.64 42.88
N GLY A 2 -15.52 18.01 41.73
CA GLY A 2 -16.15 18.62 40.55
C GLY A 2 -15.23 19.38 39.59
N SER A 3 -15.07 18.81 38.39
CA SER A 3 -15.00 19.46 37.07
C SER A 3 -14.08 18.68 36.13
N LYS A 4 -14.53 17.47 35.77
CA LYS A 4 -13.91 16.64 34.74
C LYS A 4 -14.98 16.14 33.77
N ASP A 5 -15.91 17.01 33.39
CA ASP A 5 -17.06 16.65 32.56
C ASP A 5 -17.33 17.73 31.51
N GLU A 6 -16.38 17.92 30.59
CA GLU A 6 -16.66 18.62 29.33
C GLU A 6 -15.77 18.07 28.21
N LYS A 7 -15.92 16.77 27.96
CA LYS A 7 -15.53 16.15 26.67
C LYS A 7 -16.76 15.47 26.07
N ALA A 8 -17.84 16.24 25.99
CA ALA A 8 -18.96 15.91 25.13
C ALA A 8 -18.58 16.31 23.70
N ASP A 9 -18.75 15.32 22.82
CA ASP A 9 -19.15 15.49 21.43
C ASP A 9 -18.15 16.05 20.41
N GLN A 10 -17.17 15.23 20.07
CA GLN A 10 -16.78 15.07 18.67
C GLN A 10 -16.82 13.60 18.31
N GLN A 11 -18.01 12.99 18.41
CA GLN A 11 -18.31 11.76 17.70
C GLN A 11 -18.73 12.13 16.28
N THR A 12 -17.73 12.17 15.40
CA THR A 12 -17.93 12.33 13.96
C THR A 12 -18.75 11.14 13.44
N PRO A 13 -19.76 11.33 12.57
CA PRO A 13 -20.65 10.26 12.06
C PRO A 13 -19.96 9.25 11.11
N ALA A 14 -18.64 9.09 11.19
CA ALA A 14 -17.87 8.14 10.37
C ALA A 14 -17.75 6.74 11.00
N ASP A 15 -18.14 6.56 12.27
CA ASP A 15 -18.10 5.27 12.97
C ASP A 15 -19.33 4.37 12.70
N GLU A 16 -20.27 4.80 11.85
CA GLU A 16 -21.47 4.02 11.51
C GLU A 16 -21.46 3.46 10.08
N VAL A 17 -20.29 3.03 9.57
CA VAL A 17 -20.33 1.89 8.64
C VAL A 17 -20.54 0.67 9.51
N ARG A 18 -21.81 0.39 9.86
CA ARG A 18 -22.22 -0.85 10.51
C ARG A 18 -21.64 -2.03 9.73
N HIS A 19 -20.50 -2.56 10.18
CA HIS A 19 -19.99 -3.83 9.73
C HIS A 19 -20.90 -4.90 10.33
N SER A 20 -22.02 -5.14 9.66
CA SER A 20 -22.72 -6.41 9.83
C SER A 20 -21.68 -7.50 9.52
N PRO A 21 -21.48 -8.51 10.39
CA PRO A 21 -20.41 -9.49 10.22
C PRO A 21 -20.48 -10.17 8.83
N MET A 22 -21.67 -10.26 8.24
CA MET A 22 -21.88 -10.70 6.86
C MET A 22 -21.49 -9.68 5.78
N GLY A 23 -21.74 -8.38 5.99
CA GLY A 23 -21.36 -7.33 5.02
C GLY A 23 -19.84 -7.21 4.86
N GLY A 24 -19.11 -7.32 5.98
CA GLY A 24 -17.64 -7.34 5.95
C GLY A 24 -17.08 -8.57 5.22
N LEU A 25 -17.72 -9.73 5.35
CA LEU A 25 -17.31 -10.96 4.67
C LEU A 25 -17.57 -10.90 3.15
N ILE A 26 -18.73 -10.40 2.73
CA ILE A 26 -19.07 -10.21 1.31
C ILE A 26 -18.07 -9.26 0.65
N TRP A 27 -17.76 -8.14 1.30
CA TRP A 27 -16.78 -7.18 0.79
C TRP A 27 -15.37 -7.78 0.67
N LYS A 28 -14.95 -8.59 1.65
CA LYS A 28 -13.67 -9.31 1.60
C LYS A 28 -13.63 -10.33 0.45
N ALA A 29 -14.68 -11.13 0.29
CA ALA A 29 -14.77 -12.11 -0.80
C ALA A 29 -14.71 -11.43 -2.17
N LEU A 30 -15.44 -10.32 -2.35
CA LEU A 30 -15.38 -9.51 -3.56
C LEU A 30 -13.97 -8.95 -3.80
N SER A 31 -13.31 -8.44 -2.76
CA SER A 31 -11.94 -7.90 -2.86
C SER A 31 -10.93 -8.95 -3.30
N ILE A 32 -11.04 -10.17 -2.75
CA ILE A 32 -10.21 -11.31 -3.14
C ILE A 32 -10.47 -11.67 -4.62
N ALA A 33 -11.73 -11.82 -5.01
CA ALA A 33 -12.11 -12.15 -6.39
C ALA A 33 -11.61 -11.08 -7.38
N ALA A 34 -11.78 -9.80 -7.04
CA ALA A 34 -11.28 -8.69 -7.83
C ALA A 34 -9.75 -8.72 -7.95
N THR A 35 -9.04 -9.01 -6.85
CA THR A 35 -7.57 -9.11 -6.85
C THR A 35 -7.10 -10.23 -7.77
N VAL A 36 -7.74 -11.41 -7.71
CA VAL A 36 -7.43 -12.54 -8.58
C VAL A 36 -7.67 -12.19 -10.04
N GLY A 37 -8.83 -11.60 -10.36
CA GLY A 37 -9.16 -11.17 -11.72
C GLY A 37 -8.19 -10.12 -12.26
N ALA A 38 -7.89 -9.10 -11.46
CA ALA A 38 -6.93 -8.06 -11.80
C ALA A 38 -5.52 -8.63 -12.03
N THR A 39 -5.08 -9.55 -11.17
CA THR A 39 -3.76 -10.20 -11.30
C THR A 39 -3.65 -10.97 -12.60
N LYS A 40 -4.70 -11.73 -12.97
CA LYS A 40 -4.73 -12.50 -14.22
C LYS A 40 -4.62 -11.57 -15.44
N LEU A 41 -5.44 -10.52 -15.50
CA LEU A 41 -5.41 -9.56 -16.59
C LEU A 41 -4.06 -8.82 -16.68
N ALA A 42 -3.51 -8.41 -15.54
CA ALA A 42 -2.20 -7.77 -15.48
C ALA A 42 -1.09 -8.71 -15.98
N THR A 43 -1.15 -10.00 -15.60
CA THR A 43 -0.19 -11.01 -16.04
C THR A 43 -0.28 -11.23 -17.55
N ASP A 44 -1.48 -11.37 -18.11
CA ASP A 44 -1.70 -11.55 -19.55
C ASP A 44 -1.21 -10.33 -20.34
N ALA A 45 -1.49 -9.12 -19.85
CA ALA A 45 -1.02 -7.88 -20.46
C ALA A 45 0.51 -7.77 -20.43
N ALA A 46 1.14 -8.09 -19.29
CA ALA A 46 2.59 -8.11 -19.17
C ALA A 46 3.23 -9.14 -20.11
N GLN A 47 2.65 -10.33 -20.22
CA GLN A 47 3.13 -11.38 -21.12
C GLN A 47 3.06 -10.96 -22.59
N ARG A 48 1.93 -10.40 -23.01
CA ARG A 48 1.77 -9.90 -24.38
C ARG A 48 2.67 -8.71 -24.66
N GLY A 49 2.78 -7.77 -23.72
CA GLY A 49 3.65 -6.60 -23.86
C GLY A 49 5.11 -6.98 -24.02
N TRP A 50 5.59 -7.92 -23.21
CA TRP A 50 6.96 -8.41 -23.31
C TRP A 50 7.21 -9.18 -24.61
N LYS A 51 6.31 -10.09 -24.98
CA LYS A 51 6.41 -10.83 -26.24
C LYS A 51 6.37 -9.89 -27.44
N PHE A 52 5.56 -8.84 -27.39
CA PHE A 52 5.51 -7.83 -28.42
C PHE A 52 6.82 -7.03 -28.52
N ALA A 53 7.40 -6.62 -27.39
CA ALA A 53 8.62 -5.81 -27.36
C ALA A 53 9.89 -6.60 -27.70
N THR A 54 9.98 -7.86 -27.26
CA THR A 54 11.21 -8.67 -27.35
C THR A 54 11.12 -9.84 -28.32
N GLY A 55 9.92 -10.16 -28.80
CA GLY A 55 9.65 -11.38 -29.59
C GLY A 55 9.70 -12.67 -28.78
N LYS A 56 10.06 -12.61 -27.49
CA LYS A 56 10.33 -13.76 -26.62
C LYS A 56 9.29 -13.90 -25.51
N PRO A 57 9.01 -15.11 -25.01
CA PRO A 57 8.15 -15.28 -23.83
C PRO A 57 8.76 -14.60 -22.60
N VAL A 58 7.91 -14.20 -21.64
CA VAL A 58 8.37 -13.56 -20.40
C VAL A 58 9.33 -14.50 -19.67
N PRO A 59 10.47 -13.99 -19.17
CA PRO A 59 11.44 -14.80 -18.47
C PRO A 59 10.98 -15.05 -17.03
N VAL A 60 10.09 -16.04 -16.82
CA VAL A 60 9.50 -16.32 -15.49
C VAL A 60 9.70 -17.74 -14.94
N ALA A 61 10.23 -18.71 -15.69
CA ALA A 61 10.50 -20.03 -15.12
C ALA A 61 11.65 -20.80 -15.79
N GLY A 62 12.62 -21.21 -14.96
CA GLY A 62 13.23 -22.55 -15.01
C GLY A 62 14.32 -22.87 -16.02
N ASP A 63 14.75 -21.93 -16.85
CA ASP A 63 15.56 -22.27 -18.01
C ASP A 63 16.72 -21.25 -18.06
N TYR A 64 17.74 -21.57 -17.27
CA TYR A 64 18.79 -20.66 -16.79
C TYR A 64 19.98 -20.66 -17.75
N GLU A 65 19.73 -20.23 -18.98
CA GLU A 65 20.81 -19.80 -19.87
C GLU A 65 21.36 -18.45 -19.37
N GLN A 66 22.68 -18.27 -19.36
CA GLN A 66 23.34 -17.08 -18.79
C GLN A 66 22.86 -15.77 -19.46
N GLU A 67 22.54 -15.83 -20.76
CA GLU A 67 21.96 -14.71 -21.49
C GLU A 67 20.56 -14.33 -21.00
N ARG A 68 19.76 -15.32 -20.56
CA ARG A 68 18.42 -15.11 -20.00
C ARG A 68 18.44 -14.59 -18.58
N THR A 69 19.46 -14.86 -17.77
CA THR A 69 19.57 -14.30 -16.41
C THR A 69 19.57 -12.77 -16.44
N ARG A 70 20.23 -12.16 -17.44
CA ARG A 70 20.24 -10.71 -17.62
C ARG A 70 18.85 -10.18 -17.98
N ASP A 71 18.13 -10.87 -18.86
CA ASP A 71 16.75 -10.52 -19.24
C ASP A 71 15.79 -10.61 -18.05
N VAL A 72 15.94 -11.62 -17.18
CA VAL A 72 15.16 -11.72 -15.92
C VAL A 72 15.42 -10.50 -15.05
N ILE A 73 16.70 -10.18 -14.78
CA ILE A 73 17.07 -9.06 -13.93
C ILE A 73 16.55 -7.74 -14.50
N ALA A 74 16.72 -7.53 -15.81
CA ALA A 74 16.23 -6.32 -16.49
C ALA A 74 14.70 -6.21 -16.42
N PHE A 75 13.98 -7.31 -16.69
CA PHE A 75 12.52 -7.36 -16.59
C PHE A 75 12.03 -7.10 -15.17
N THR A 76 12.64 -7.73 -14.17
CA THR A 76 12.28 -7.55 -12.76
C THR A 76 12.56 -6.12 -12.31
N ALA A 77 13.72 -5.54 -12.66
CA ALA A 77 14.06 -4.17 -12.32
C ALA A 77 13.06 -3.18 -12.94
N LEU A 78 12.76 -3.33 -14.23
CA LEU A 78 11.78 -2.49 -14.94
C LEU A 78 10.38 -2.63 -14.32
N SER A 79 9.95 -3.86 -14.04
CA SER A 79 8.64 -4.13 -13.43
C SER A 79 8.53 -3.53 -12.04
N ALA A 80 9.58 -3.65 -11.22
CA ALA A 80 9.62 -3.06 -9.89
C ALA A 80 9.51 -1.53 -9.96
N MET A 81 10.26 -0.88 -10.86
CA MET A 81 10.19 0.56 -11.08
C MET A 81 8.77 1.00 -11.48
N LEU A 82 8.14 0.27 -12.40
CA LEU A 82 6.77 0.57 -12.86
C LEU A 82 5.75 0.43 -11.72
N VAL A 83 5.82 -0.64 -10.93
CA VAL A 83 4.91 -0.86 -9.80
C VAL A 83 5.06 0.23 -8.75
N THR A 84 6.29 0.58 -8.37
CA THR A 84 6.55 1.66 -7.40
C THR A 84 6.09 3.02 -7.95
N GLY A 85 6.36 3.31 -9.22
CA GLY A 85 5.91 4.53 -9.88
C GLY A 85 4.38 4.64 -9.90
N ALA A 86 3.69 3.57 -10.27
CA ALA A 86 2.22 3.50 -10.27
C ALA A 86 1.65 3.74 -8.88
N ARG A 87 2.24 3.14 -7.84
CA ARG A 87 1.82 3.34 -6.45
C ARG A 87 1.95 4.81 -6.03
N ILE A 88 3.11 5.43 -6.27
CA ILE A 88 3.34 6.84 -5.93
C ILE A 88 2.36 7.75 -6.68
N ALA A 89 2.12 7.47 -7.96
CA ALA A 89 1.16 8.23 -8.76
C ALA A 89 -0.27 8.10 -8.21
N ALA A 90 -0.68 6.89 -7.80
CA ALA A 90 -1.98 6.64 -7.20
C ALA A 90 -2.13 7.35 -5.84
N GLU A 91 -1.12 7.25 -4.97
CA GLU A 91 -1.11 7.95 -3.67
C GLU A 91 -1.21 9.47 -3.85
N ARG A 92 -0.47 10.04 -4.82
CA ARG A 92 -0.55 11.46 -5.17
C ARG A 92 -1.94 11.86 -5.68
N LYS A 93 -2.52 11.06 -6.58
CA LYS A 93 -3.85 11.34 -7.14
C LYS A 93 -4.95 11.22 -6.09
N ALA A 94 -4.85 10.25 -5.18
CA ALA A 94 -5.75 10.15 -4.05
C ALA A 94 -5.65 11.41 -3.17
N ALA A 95 -4.44 11.85 -2.82
CA ALA A 95 -4.24 13.06 -2.04
C ALA A 95 -4.80 14.31 -2.72
N GLU A 96 -4.60 14.46 -4.04
CA GLU A 96 -5.14 15.56 -4.83
C GLU A 96 -6.67 15.53 -4.89
N TYR A 97 -7.26 14.34 -5.11
CA TYR A 97 -8.71 14.15 -5.11
C TYR A 97 -9.34 14.52 -3.77
N TYR A 98 -8.76 14.08 -2.65
CA TYR A 98 -9.24 14.49 -1.33
C TYR A 98 -9.08 15.99 -1.10
N ARG A 99 -7.95 16.58 -1.49
CA ARG A 99 -7.73 18.03 -1.37
C ARG A 99 -8.79 18.83 -2.15
N HIS A 100 -9.18 18.36 -3.32
CA HIS A 100 -10.15 19.05 -4.17
C HIS A 100 -11.62 18.81 -3.76
N SER A 101 -11.93 17.66 -3.14
CA SER A 101 -13.30 17.27 -2.80
C SER A 101 -13.73 17.64 -1.38
N THR A 102 -12.80 17.67 -0.41
CA THR A 102 -13.17 17.93 1.00
C THR A 102 -12.55 19.19 1.57
N GLY A 103 -11.57 19.84 0.91
CA GLY A 103 -10.87 21.04 1.42
C GLY A 103 -10.02 20.81 2.69
N HIS A 104 -10.01 19.59 3.23
CA HIS A 104 -9.37 19.17 4.47
C HIS A 104 -8.70 17.82 4.19
N LEU A 105 -7.42 17.66 4.50
CA LEU A 105 -6.73 16.37 4.31
C LEU A 105 -7.38 15.31 5.22
N PRO A 106 -7.67 14.09 4.71
CA PRO A 106 -8.23 13.01 5.52
C PRO A 106 -7.32 12.70 6.71
N LYS A 107 -7.93 12.56 7.90
CA LYS A 107 -7.28 12.41 9.21
C LYS A 107 -6.20 11.31 9.27
N ALA A 108 -6.33 10.31 8.40
CA ALA A 108 -5.37 9.20 8.21
C ALA A 108 -3.98 9.64 7.72
N LEU A 109 -3.85 10.80 7.09
CA LEU A 109 -2.57 11.36 6.64
C LEU A 109 -1.97 12.36 7.65
N THR A 110 -2.80 12.99 8.48
CA THR A 110 -2.34 13.95 9.51
C THR A 110 -1.91 13.30 10.82
N ASP A 111 -2.41 12.10 11.13
CA ASP A 111 -2.15 11.42 12.42
C ASP A 111 -1.35 10.13 12.19
N VAL A 112 -0.20 10.23 11.50
CA VAL A 112 0.85 9.19 11.51
C VAL A 112 1.47 9.16 12.91
N LYS A 113 0.69 8.66 13.88
CA LYS A 113 1.15 8.43 15.24
C LYS A 113 2.16 7.29 15.18
N PRO A 114 3.42 7.50 15.65
CA PRO A 114 4.39 6.44 15.64
C PRO A 114 3.84 5.26 16.44
N SER A 115 3.88 4.09 15.79
CA SER A 115 3.48 2.82 16.35
C SER A 115 4.15 2.62 17.71
N LYS A 116 3.48 1.93 18.64
CA LYS A 116 4.04 1.63 19.96
C LYS A 116 5.42 0.94 19.86
N ALA A 117 5.66 0.22 18.76
CA ALA A 117 6.96 -0.39 18.44
C ALA A 117 8.05 0.65 18.13
N GLU A 118 7.74 1.66 17.32
CA GLU A 118 8.67 2.73 16.93
C GLU A 118 9.04 3.61 18.12
N LYS A 119 8.07 3.91 19.00
CA LYS A 119 8.34 4.63 20.26
C LYS A 119 9.29 3.85 21.19
N LYS A 120 9.13 2.53 21.27
CA LYS A 120 10.02 1.66 22.07
C LYS A 120 11.42 1.59 21.46
N ALA A 121 11.53 1.50 20.13
CA ALA A 121 12.81 1.50 19.43
C ALA A 121 13.55 2.84 19.60
N ALA A 122 12.86 3.97 19.44
CA ALA A 122 13.41 5.30 19.68
C ALA A 122 13.90 5.47 21.13
N LYS A 123 13.17 4.94 22.10
CA LYS A 123 13.59 4.95 23.51
C LYS A 123 14.83 4.09 23.76
N LYS A 124 14.94 2.92 23.11
CA LYS A 124 16.11 2.05 23.21
C LYS A 124 17.35 2.68 22.56
N LEU A 125 17.19 3.30 21.39
CA LEU A 125 18.27 4.01 20.69
C LEU A 125 18.79 5.20 21.49
N LYS A 126 17.90 6.03 22.06
CA LYS A 126 18.29 7.12 22.96
C LYS A 126 19.04 6.63 24.20
N LYS A 127 18.59 5.52 24.79
CA LYS A 127 19.26 4.91 25.95
C LYS A 127 20.63 4.29 25.60
N ALA A 128 20.79 3.79 24.37
CA ALA A 128 22.06 3.29 23.88
C ALA A 128 23.04 4.43 23.59
N GLN A 129 22.59 5.52 22.97
CA GLN A 129 23.41 6.72 22.73
C GLN A 129 23.87 7.38 24.03
N ALA A 130 23.00 7.50 25.04
CA ALA A 130 23.36 8.06 26.35
C ALA A 130 24.31 7.18 27.18
N LYS A 131 24.59 5.95 26.75
CA LYS A 131 25.60 5.06 27.34
C LYS A 131 26.94 5.09 26.59
N LEU A 132 26.95 5.66 25.39
CA LEU A 132 28.12 5.76 24.51
C LEU A 132 28.74 7.17 24.52
N SER A 133 28.01 8.16 25.06
CA SER A 133 28.49 9.50 25.45
C SER A 133 28.89 9.53 26.92
#